data_AF-A0AAX2L7Q3-F1
#
_entry.id   AF-A0AAX2L7Q3-F1
#
_cell.length_a   1.000
_cell.length_b   1.000
_cell.length_c   1.000
_cell.angle_alpha   90.00
_cell.angle_beta   90.00
_cell.angle_gamma   90.00
#
_symmetry.space_group_name_H-M   'P 1'
#
loop_
_entity.id
_entity.type
_entity.pdbx_description
1 polymer ?
#
loop_
_entity_poly.entity_id
_entity_poly.type
_entity_poly.pdbx_seq_one_letter_code
_entity_poly.pdbx_strand_id
1 'polypeptide(L)'
;MVSPVQYLEDIAVIVPYFDRVESLELGCDYYIGVYPETLASEFHHPILPLYRVNAFESRDREVLQVLTAIKENLPLREVPLRSRQDVFISASSLEKLFQERFPQALDNLEKLISGISYDLDISLKLPRFNPARPAVEELRERAELGLVQKGLTSKEYQDRLDKELSVIHDMGFDDYFLVVWDLLRFGRSNGYYMGMGRGSAVGSLVSYALDITGIDPVEKI
;
A
#
# COMPACT_ATOMS: atom_id res chain seq x y z
N MET A 1 34.88 4.38 5.21
CA MET A 1 33.77 3.67 5.85
C MET A 1 32.85 4.72 6.44
N VAL A 2 31.65 4.85 5.89
CA VAL A 2 30.64 5.79 6.41
C VAL A 2 30.10 5.17 7.71
N SER A 3 30.10 5.94 8.80
CA SER A 3 29.58 5.46 10.08
C SER A 3 28.08 5.14 9.90
N PRO A 4 27.59 3.95 10.32
CA PRO A 4 26.17 3.56 10.17
C PRO A 4 25.18 4.54 10.82
N VAL A 5 25.66 5.45 11.67
CA VAL A 5 24.89 6.50 12.35
C VAL A 5 24.26 7.50 11.37
N GLN A 6 24.84 7.71 10.18
CA GLN A 6 24.37 8.74 9.24
C GLN A 6 22.97 8.47 8.64
N TYR A 7 22.43 7.26 8.79
CA TYR A 7 21.09 6.90 8.30
C TYR A 7 20.00 6.94 9.38
N LEU A 8 20.32 7.37 10.61
CA LEU A 8 19.40 7.34 11.75
C LEU A 8 18.83 8.70 12.15
N GLU A 9 19.10 9.78 11.39
CA GLU A 9 18.71 11.15 11.76
C GLU A 9 17.18 11.31 12.00
N ASP A 10 16.35 10.54 11.29
CA ASP A 10 14.88 10.55 11.44
C ASP A 10 14.31 9.21 12.00
N ILE A 11 15.15 8.40 12.64
CA ILE A 11 14.75 7.06 13.12
C ILE A 11 14.85 6.98 14.64
N ALA A 12 13.71 6.78 15.30
CA ALA A 12 13.67 6.42 16.70
C ALA A 12 13.87 4.91 16.88
N VAL A 13 14.98 4.51 17.50
CA VAL A 13 15.26 3.11 17.82
C VAL A 13 14.62 2.76 19.16
N ILE A 14 13.80 1.71 19.19
CA ILE A 14 13.15 1.22 20.41
C ILE A 14 13.59 -0.22 20.66
N VAL A 15 14.25 -0.46 21.79
CA VAL A 15 14.72 -1.77 22.21
C VAL A 15 13.78 -2.32 23.28
N PRO A 16 13.06 -3.42 23.02
CA PRO A 16 12.24 -4.06 24.05
C PRO A 16 13.09 -4.45 25.27
N TYR A 17 12.56 -4.23 26.47
CA TYR A 17 13.26 -4.58 27.70
C TYR A 17 13.63 -6.07 27.76
N PHE A 18 14.87 -6.35 28.17
CA PHE A 18 15.36 -7.68 28.54
C PHE A 18 16.40 -7.55 29.66
N ASP A 19 16.70 -8.66 30.34
CA ASP A 19 17.71 -8.67 31.39
C ASP A 19 19.07 -8.23 30.83
N ARG A 20 19.64 -7.15 31.39
CA ARG A 20 20.89 -6.48 30.96
C ARG A 20 20.78 -5.54 29.75
N VAL A 21 19.58 -5.05 29.42
CA VAL A 21 19.39 -4.01 28.39
C VAL A 21 20.28 -2.76 28.62
N GLU A 22 20.63 -2.46 29.87
CA GLU A 22 21.51 -1.33 30.22
C GLU A 22 22.98 -1.52 29.81
N SER A 23 23.40 -2.76 29.54
CA SER A 23 24.75 -3.06 29.03
C SER A 23 24.83 -3.10 27.50
N LEU A 24 23.72 -2.80 26.82
CA LEU A 24 23.64 -2.85 25.38
C LEU A 24 24.25 -1.57 24.78
N GLU A 25 25.32 -1.72 24.02
CA GLU A 25 25.93 -0.63 23.27
C GLU A 25 25.55 -0.75 21.79
N LEU A 26 24.61 0.09 21.34
CA LEU A 26 24.18 0.14 19.92
C LEU A 26 24.97 1.15 19.08
N GLY A 27 25.76 2.02 19.71
CA GLY A 27 26.46 3.11 19.03
C GLY A 27 25.53 4.21 18.50
N CYS A 28 24.27 4.23 18.94
CA CYS A 28 23.28 5.26 18.69
C CYS A 28 22.36 5.42 19.92
N ASP A 29 21.64 6.54 19.99
CA ASP A 29 20.61 6.75 21.01
C ASP A 29 19.41 5.83 20.75
N TYR A 30 18.85 5.28 21.82
CA TYR A 30 17.67 4.42 21.74
C TYR A 30 16.78 4.59 22.97
N TYR A 31 15.51 4.22 22.79
CA TYR A 31 14.53 4.11 23.86
C TYR A 31 14.43 2.68 24.35
N ILE A 32 14.20 2.49 25.65
CA ILE A 32 13.88 1.19 26.22
C ILE A 32 12.35 1.01 26.23
N GLY A 33 11.88 0.02 25.51
CA GLY A 33 10.48 -0.35 25.48
C GLY A 33 10.09 -1.18 26.70
N VAL A 34 9.35 -0.59 27.62
CA VAL A 34 8.91 -1.25 28.86
C VAL A 34 7.50 -1.81 28.73
N TYR A 35 7.28 -2.96 29.36
CA TYR A 35 5.98 -3.60 29.58
C TYR A 35 5.46 -3.33 31.00
N PRO A 36 4.16 -3.43 31.26
CA PRO A 36 3.57 -3.32 32.60
C PRO A 36 4.23 -4.19 33.67
N GLU A 37 4.69 -5.39 33.29
CA GLU A 37 5.31 -6.39 34.17
C GLU A 37 6.85 -6.29 34.22
N THR A 38 7.45 -5.31 33.54
CA THR A 38 8.91 -5.08 33.55
C THR A 38 9.41 -4.92 34.99
N LEU A 39 10.37 -5.72 35.44
CA LEU A 39 10.76 -5.72 36.85
C LEU A 39 11.67 -4.55 37.24
N ALA A 40 12.48 -4.04 36.29
CA ALA A 40 13.36 -2.90 36.54
C ALA A 40 12.57 -1.63 36.89
N SER A 41 13.16 -0.80 37.75
CA SER A 41 12.59 0.48 38.20
C SER A 41 13.47 1.69 37.89
N GLU A 42 14.74 1.46 37.54
CA GLU A 42 15.68 2.50 37.15
C GLU A 42 16.23 2.17 35.76
N PHE A 43 16.27 3.17 34.89
CA PHE A 43 16.75 3.07 33.50
C PHE A 43 17.67 4.23 33.19
N HIS A 44 18.78 3.99 32.48
CA HIS A 44 19.67 5.07 32.05
C HIS A 44 19.23 5.69 30.73
N HIS A 45 18.43 4.98 29.96
CA HIS A 45 17.87 5.42 28.68
C HIS A 45 16.39 5.79 28.83
N PRO A 46 15.86 6.71 28.01
CA PRO A 46 14.45 7.08 28.05
C PRO A 46 13.57 5.87 27.75
N ILE A 47 12.53 5.67 28.56
CA ILE A 47 11.61 4.55 28.40
C ILE A 47 10.39 4.93 27.56
N LEU A 48 9.81 3.95 26.85
CA LEU A 48 8.55 4.05 26.12
C LEU A 48 7.63 2.89 26.47
N PRO A 49 6.30 3.09 26.51
CA PRO A 49 5.36 2.03 26.80
C PRO A 49 5.25 1.13 25.57
N LEU A 50 5.59 -0.15 25.72
CA LEU A 50 5.32 -1.16 24.71
C LEU A 50 4.10 -1.96 25.11
N TYR A 51 3.08 -1.86 24.27
CA TYR A 51 1.88 -2.66 24.36
C TYR A 51 1.55 -3.23 22.99
N ARG A 52 1.69 -4.54 22.84
CA ARG A 52 1.47 -5.21 21.57
C ARG A 52 -0.02 -5.52 21.41
N VAL A 53 -0.62 -5.00 20.35
CA VAL A 53 -1.99 -5.36 19.94
C VAL A 53 -1.90 -6.39 18.82
N ASN A 54 -2.46 -7.57 19.03
CA ASN A 54 -2.53 -8.63 18.03
C ASN A 54 -3.98 -8.96 17.62
N ALA A 55 -4.95 -8.63 18.48
CA ALA A 55 -6.37 -8.89 18.32
C ALA A 55 -7.21 -7.68 18.75
N PHE A 56 -8.41 -7.53 18.18
CA PHE A 56 -9.38 -6.54 18.65
C PHE A 56 -10.15 -7.03 19.86
N GLU A 57 -10.50 -8.31 19.89
CA GLU A 57 -11.25 -8.91 20.98
C GLU A 57 -10.55 -10.13 21.57
N SER A 58 -10.87 -10.46 22.82
CA SER A 58 -10.28 -11.60 23.51
C SER A 58 -10.57 -12.96 22.84
N ARG A 59 -11.71 -13.08 22.13
CA ARG A 59 -12.08 -14.32 21.41
C ARG A 59 -11.19 -14.57 20.18
N ASP A 60 -10.66 -13.53 19.55
CA ASP A 60 -9.83 -13.66 18.35
C ASP A 60 -8.46 -14.29 18.67
N ARG A 61 -8.09 -14.38 19.94
CA ARG A 61 -6.85 -15.00 20.41
C ARG A 61 -6.78 -16.48 20.04
N GLU A 62 -7.90 -17.19 20.12
CA GLU A 62 -7.99 -18.60 19.71
C GLU A 62 -7.73 -18.73 18.21
N VAL A 63 -8.31 -17.83 17.40
CA VAL A 63 -8.09 -17.79 15.96
C VAL A 63 -6.61 -17.54 15.63
N LEU A 64 -5.96 -16.59 16.31
CA LEU A 64 -4.53 -16.32 16.12
C LEU A 64 -3.64 -17.50 16.54
N GLN A 65 -4.03 -18.25 17.58
CA GLN A 65 -3.33 -19.46 18.00
C GLN A 65 -3.41 -20.53 16.90
N VAL A 66 -4.60 -20.74 16.31
CA VAL A 66 -4.80 -21.67 15.18
C VAL A 66 -4.00 -21.23 13.96
N LEU A 67 -4.04 -19.95 13.59
CA LEU A 67 -3.26 -19.42 12.47
C LEU A 67 -1.75 -19.58 12.69
N THR A 68 -1.27 -19.42 13.93
CA THR A 68 0.12 -19.68 14.30
C THR A 68 0.45 -21.17 14.17
N ALA A 69 -0.43 -22.06 14.60
CA ALA A 69 -0.28 -23.51 14.45
C ALA A 69 -0.11 -23.91 12.98
N ILE A 70 -0.95 -23.37 12.10
CA ILE A 70 -0.89 -23.61 10.66
C ILE A 70 0.43 -23.07 10.08
N LYS A 71 0.79 -21.83 10.42
CA LYS A 71 1.99 -21.16 9.90
C LYS A 71 3.27 -21.92 10.27
N GLU A 72 3.39 -22.32 11.54
CA GLU A 72 4.59 -22.99 12.06
C GLU A 72 4.53 -24.52 11.89
N ASN A 73 3.45 -25.05 11.31
CA ASN A 73 3.19 -26.47 11.14
C ASN A 73 3.31 -27.28 12.46
N LEU A 74 2.74 -26.73 13.53
CA LEU A 74 2.73 -27.33 14.87
C LEU A 74 1.32 -27.76 15.25
N PRO A 75 1.14 -28.83 16.04
CA PRO A 75 -0.16 -29.13 16.63
C PRO A 75 -0.57 -28.02 17.60
N LEU A 76 -1.86 -27.70 17.66
CA LEU A 76 -2.38 -26.54 18.42
C LEU A 76 -1.93 -26.51 19.89
N ARG A 77 -1.81 -27.68 20.53
CA ARG A 77 -1.35 -27.84 21.92
C ARG A 77 0.10 -27.40 22.18
N GLU A 78 0.94 -27.35 21.14
CA GLU A 78 2.35 -26.94 21.21
C GLU A 78 2.52 -25.45 20.89
N VAL A 79 1.48 -24.76 20.45
CA VAL A 79 1.52 -23.32 20.22
C VAL A 79 1.39 -22.59 21.56
N PRO A 80 2.42 -21.81 21.97
CA PRO A 80 2.37 -21.10 23.24
C PRO A 80 1.23 -20.08 23.23
N LEU A 81 0.48 -20.03 24.32
CA LEU A 81 -0.44 -18.94 24.58
C LEU A 81 0.39 -17.66 24.74
N ARG A 82 0.28 -16.74 23.78
CA ARG A 82 0.98 -15.45 23.86
C ARG A 82 0.53 -14.69 25.11
N SER A 83 1.45 -13.91 25.69
CA SER A 83 1.27 -13.16 26.94
C SER A 83 -0.01 -12.33 26.95
N ARG A 84 -0.54 -11.98 28.13
CA ARG A 84 -1.84 -11.29 28.35
C ARG A 84 -2.02 -9.94 27.63
N GLN A 85 -0.98 -9.39 27.01
CA GLN A 85 -1.02 -8.16 26.21
C GLN A 85 -1.12 -8.51 24.73
N ASP A 86 -2.37 -8.65 24.26
CA ASP A 86 -2.67 -8.98 22.87
C ASP A 86 -3.94 -8.31 22.35
N VAL A 87 -4.75 -7.68 23.20
CA VAL A 87 -6.10 -7.22 22.85
C VAL A 87 -6.12 -5.70 22.80
N PHE A 88 -6.84 -5.13 21.84
CA PHE A 88 -7.02 -3.69 21.73
C PHE A 88 -7.82 -3.16 22.93
N ILE A 89 -7.16 -2.38 23.80
CA ILE A 89 -7.76 -1.72 24.96
C ILE A 89 -7.89 -0.22 24.73
N SER A 90 -8.75 0.45 25.50
CA SER A 90 -8.88 1.90 25.40
C SER A 90 -7.59 2.61 25.84
N ALA A 91 -7.35 3.80 25.28
CA ALA A 91 -6.22 4.66 25.67
C ALA A 91 -6.19 4.89 27.19
N SER A 92 -7.33 5.21 27.80
CA SER A 92 -7.45 5.42 29.25
C SER A 92 -7.10 4.18 30.10
N SER A 93 -7.36 2.97 29.60
CA SER A 93 -6.97 1.73 30.29
C SER A 93 -5.48 1.47 30.14
N LEU A 94 -4.92 1.76 28.96
CA LEU A 94 -3.48 1.66 28.71
C LEU A 94 -2.71 2.66 29.56
N GLU A 95 -3.15 3.92 29.61
CA GLU A 95 -2.56 4.97 30.45
C GLU A 95 -2.51 4.53 31.91
N LYS A 96 -3.63 4.08 32.48
CA LYS A 96 -3.67 3.58 33.88
C LYS A 96 -2.67 2.46 34.13
N LEU A 97 -2.51 1.55 33.18
CA LEU A 97 -1.61 0.40 33.29
C LEU A 97 -0.14 0.83 33.44
N PHE A 98 0.25 1.92 32.76
CA PHE A 98 1.60 2.47 32.83
C PHE A 98 1.75 3.55 33.89
N GLN A 99 0.69 4.29 34.23
CA GLN A 99 0.72 5.40 35.20
C GLN A 99 1.20 4.96 36.60
N GLU A 100 0.87 3.72 37.00
CA GLU A 100 1.22 3.20 38.33
C GLU A 100 2.73 2.96 38.50
N ARG A 101 3.43 2.57 37.43
CA ARG A 101 4.85 2.16 37.52
C ARG A 101 5.81 2.94 36.63
N PHE A 102 5.35 3.37 35.46
CA PHE A 102 6.16 4.02 34.43
C PHE A 102 5.46 5.26 33.84
N PRO A 103 5.05 6.26 34.66
CA PRO A 103 4.40 7.47 34.15
C PRO A 103 5.28 8.23 33.14
N GLN A 104 6.60 8.23 33.36
CA GLN A 104 7.57 8.86 32.45
C GLN A 104 7.57 8.24 31.04
N ALA A 105 7.16 6.98 30.89
CA ALA A 105 7.07 6.35 29.57
C ALA A 105 6.00 7.02 28.72
N LEU A 106 4.85 7.36 29.32
CA LEU A 106 3.76 8.05 28.63
C LEU A 106 4.19 9.45 28.18
N ASP A 107 4.87 10.20 29.05
CA ASP A 107 5.40 11.54 28.71
C ASP A 107 6.40 11.49 27.56
N ASN A 108 7.28 10.47 27.54
CA ASN A 108 8.25 10.27 26.48
C ASN A 108 7.58 9.89 25.16
N LEU A 109 6.51 9.08 25.21
CA LEU A 109 5.72 8.74 24.04
C LEU A 109 5.08 10.00 23.44
N GLU A 110 4.43 10.83 24.26
CA GLU A 110 3.81 12.07 23.80
C GLU A 110 4.83 13.01 23.14
N LYS A 111 6.01 13.19 23.77
CA LYS A 111 7.11 13.97 23.20
C LYS A 111 7.57 13.41 21.86
N LEU A 112 7.76 12.09 21.77
CA LEU A 112 8.23 11.43 20.55
C LEU A 112 7.24 11.61 19.40
N ILE A 113 5.94 11.43 19.64
CA ILE A 113 4.92 11.49 18.60
C ILE A 113 4.51 12.91 18.22
N SER A 114 4.74 13.91 19.10
CA SER A 114 4.28 15.29 18.87
C SER A 114 4.81 15.93 17.59
N GLY A 115 5.99 15.52 17.12
CA GLY A 115 6.60 16.00 15.88
C GLY A 115 6.31 15.13 14.65
N ILE A 116 5.60 14.00 14.81
CA ILE A 116 5.37 13.05 13.71
C ILE A 116 4.14 13.49 12.92
N SER A 117 4.37 13.90 11.67
CA SER A 117 3.33 14.16 10.68
C SER A 117 3.72 13.46 9.38
N TYR A 118 2.76 12.82 8.73
CA TYR A 118 2.96 12.19 7.43
C TYR A 118 1.81 12.58 6.51
N ASP A 119 2.15 12.84 5.25
CA ASP A 119 1.20 13.06 4.17
C ASP A 119 1.40 11.95 3.13
N LEU A 120 0.36 11.14 2.91
CA LEU A 120 0.38 10.09 1.92
C LEU A 120 -0.23 10.63 0.64
N ASP A 121 0.61 10.84 -0.36
CA ASP A 121 0.16 11.18 -1.71
C ASP A 121 -0.57 9.98 -2.33
N ILE A 122 -1.90 10.01 -2.24
CA ILE A 122 -2.80 9.01 -2.85
C ILE A 122 -3.14 9.33 -4.31
N SER A 123 -2.51 10.35 -4.90
CA SER A 123 -2.74 10.65 -6.32
C SER A 123 -2.27 9.50 -7.21
N LEU A 124 -3.07 9.20 -8.22
CA LEU A 124 -2.71 8.20 -9.21
C LEU A 124 -1.60 8.77 -10.10
N LYS A 125 -0.40 8.19 -10.00
CA LYS A 125 0.74 8.52 -10.87
C LYS A 125 0.84 7.48 -11.98
N LEU A 126 0.29 7.82 -13.15
CA LEU A 126 0.42 6.98 -14.33
C LEU A 126 1.81 7.17 -14.97
N PRO A 127 2.45 6.09 -15.44
CA PRO A 127 3.68 6.21 -16.21
C PRO A 127 3.38 6.92 -17.54
N ARG A 128 4.27 7.81 -17.97
CA ARG A 128 4.19 8.40 -19.31
C ARG A 128 4.54 7.35 -20.35
N PHE A 129 3.70 7.20 -21.36
CA PHE A 129 3.92 6.28 -22.47
C PHE A 129 5.10 6.73 -23.35
N ASN A 130 5.05 7.99 -23.80
CA ASN A 130 6.06 8.58 -24.68
C ASN A 130 6.42 10.00 -24.20
N PRO A 131 7.60 10.21 -23.59
CA PRO A 131 7.99 11.54 -23.11
C PRO A 131 8.18 12.59 -24.22
N ALA A 132 8.34 12.16 -25.48
CA ALA A 132 8.63 13.05 -26.60
C ALA A 132 7.36 13.62 -27.27
N ARG A 133 6.18 13.10 -26.95
CA ARG A 133 4.91 13.49 -27.59
C ARG A 133 3.78 13.64 -26.57
N PRO A 134 2.83 14.57 -26.78
CA PRO A 134 1.60 14.60 -25.99
C PRO A 134 0.78 13.32 -26.19
N ALA A 135 0.41 12.66 -25.09
CA ALA A 135 -0.35 11.40 -25.13
C ALA A 135 -1.72 11.57 -25.80
N VAL A 136 -2.39 12.71 -25.61
CA VAL A 136 -3.69 13.02 -26.24
C VAL A 136 -3.64 13.01 -27.77
N GLU A 137 -2.56 13.54 -28.36
CA GLU A 137 -2.38 13.56 -29.82
C GLU A 137 -2.08 12.14 -30.34
N GLU A 138 -1.17 11.43 -29.68
CA GLU A 138 -0.81 10.07 -30.08
C GLU A 138 -1.98 9.09 -29.92
N LEU A 139 -2.78 9.21 -28.85
CA LEU A 139 -3.97 8.41 -28.64
C LEU A 139 -5.01 8.65 -29.73
N ARG A 140 -5.26 9.91 -30.08
CA ARG A 140 -6.19 10.29 -31.16
C ARG A 140 -5.75 9.70 -32.49
N GLU A 141 -4.50 9.91 -32.91
CA GLU A 141 -3.96 9.38 -34.16
C GLU A 141 -4.13 7.86 -34.27
N ARG A 142 -3.84 7.14 -33.18
CA ARG A 142 -3.96 5.68 -33.14
C ARG A 142 -5.41 5.21 -33.19
N ALA A 143 -6.30 5.87 -32.46
CA ALA A 143 -7.71 5.51 -32.44
C ALA A 143 -8.37 5.79 -33.81
N GLU A 144 -8.06 6.92 -34.44
CA GLU A 144 -8.53 7.25 -35.79
C GLU A 144 -8.02 6.22 -36.82
N LEU A 145 -6.73 5.91 -36.79
CA LEU A 145 -6.13 4.89 -37.66
C LEU A 145 -6.76 3.51 -37.45
N GLY A 146 -7.04 3.14 -36.19
CA GLY A 146 -7.70 1.89 -35.84
C GLY A 146 -9.12 1.78 -36.42
N LEU A 147 -9.92 2.86 -36.35
CA LEU A 147 -11.25 2.89 -36.97
C LEU A 147 -11.18 2.84 -38.50
N VAL A 148 -10.22 3.53 -39.13
CA VAL A 148 -10.01 3.49 -40.58
C VAL A 148 -9.67 2.07 -41.03
N GLN A 149 -8.80 1.35 -40.32
CA GLN A 149 -8.45 -0.04 -40.63
C GLN A 149 -9.64 -1.00 -40.51
N LYS A 150 -10.60 -0.68 -39.64
CA LYS A 150 -11.85 -1.44 -39.48
C LYS A 150 -12.95 -1.02 -40.48
N GLY A 151 -12.73 0.03 -41.28
CA GLY A 151 -13.72 0.56 -42.22
C GLY A 151 -14.86 1.36 -41.55
N LEU A 152 -14.66 1.83 -40.31
CA LEU A 152 -15.69 2.47 -39.48
C LEU A 152 -15.50 4.00 -39.46
N THR A 153 -15.70 4.63 -40.62
CA THR A 153 -15.47 6.08 -40.80
C THR A 153 -16.77 6.89 -40.89
N SER A 154 -17.90 6.32 -40.49
CA SER A 154 -19.18 7.04 -40.50
C SER A 154 -19.16 8.17 -39.46
N LYS A 155 -20.02 9.18 -39.67
CA LYS A 155 -20.12 10.32 -38.76
C LYS A 155 -20.43 9.90 -37.31
N GLU A 156 -21.25 8.87 -37.13
CA GLU A 156 -21.61 8.35 -35.81
C GLU A 156 -20.39 7.85 -35.03
N TYR A 157 -19.47 7.13 -35.70
CA TYR A 157 -18.23 6.67 -35.08
C TYR A 157 -17.29 7.84 -34.75
N GLN A 158 -17.20 8.84 -35.63
CA GLN A 158 -16.37 10.03 -35.39
C GLN A 158 -16.89 10.86 -34.21
N ASP A 159 -18.18 11.17 -34.18
CA ASP A 159 -18.81 11.91 -33.09
C ASP A 159 -18.65 11.17 -31.75
N ARG A 160 -18.75 9.83 -31.77
CA ARG A 160 -18.53 9.00 -30.58
C ARG A 160 -17.07 8.99 -30.14
N LEU A 161 -16.13 8.87 -31.09
CA LEU A 161 -14.70 8.86 -30.81
C LEU A 161 -14.27 10.19 -30.17
N ASP A 162 -14.69 11.32 -30.72
CA ASP A 162 -14.35 12.64 -30.20
C ASP A 162 -14.86 12.85 -28.77
N LYS A 163 -16.09 12.41 -28.49
CA LYS A 163 -16.65 12.47 -27.15
C LYS A 163 -15.85 11.64 -26.16
N GLU A 164 -15.50 10.40 -26.51
CA GLU A 164 -14.74 9.53 -25.62
C GLU A 164 -13.31 10.04 -25.40
N LEU A 165 -12.62 10.49 -26.45
CA LEU A 165 -11.27 11.04 -26.35
C LEU A 165 -11.24 12.30 -25.47
N SER A 166 -12.24 13.18 -25.57
CA SER A 166 -12.34 14.35 -24.68
C SER A 166 -12.45 13.94 -23.21
N VAL A 167 -13.31 12.98 -22.90
CA VAL A 167 -13.49 12.51 -21.51
C VAL A 167 -12.24 11.81 -20.99
N ILE A 168 -11.57 11.00 -21.82
CA ILE A 168 -10.31 10.34 -21.44
C ILE A 168 -9.22 11.36 -21.11
N HIS A 169 -9.12 12.42 -21.93
CA HIS A 169 -8.17 13.49 -21.72
C HIS A 169 -8.45 14.28 -20.44
N ASP A 170 -9.71 14.68 -20.22
CA ASP A 170 -10.12 15.43 -19.02
C ASP A 170 -9.84 14.65 -17.72
N MET A 171 -9.91 13.32 -17.80
CA MET A 171 -9.59 12.43 -16.67
C MET A 171 -8.09 12.09 -16.56
N GLY A 172 -7.25 12.49 -17.51
CA GLY A 172 -5.80 12.24 -17.50
C GLY A 172 -5.41 10.78 -17.80
N PHE A 173 -6.23 10.04 -18.54
CA PHE A 173 -5.99 8.61 -18.84
C PHE A 173 -5.38 8.34 -20.23
N ASP A 174 -4.96 9.37 -20.97
CA ASP A 174 -4.39 9.21 -22.32
C ASP A 174 -3.23 8.19 -22.33
N ASP A 175 -2.25 8.38 -21.44
CA ASP A 175 -1.09 7.50 -21.30
C ASP A 175 -1.48 6.07 -20.91
N TYR A 176 -2.51 5.90 -20.08
CA TYR A 176 -2.99 4.58 -19.67
C TYR A 176 -3.51 3.78 -20.86
N PHE A 177 -4.31 4.40 -21.73
CA PHE A 177 -4.82 3.74 -22.94
C PHE A 177 -3.67 3.34 -23.88
N LEU A 178 -2.67 4.20 -24.04
CA LEU A 178 -1.49 3.90 -24.86
C LEU A 178 -0.64 2.77 -24.28
N VAL A 179 -0.41 2.75 -22.97
CA VAL A 179 0.33 1.66 -22.30
C VAL A 179 -0.40 0.33 -22.44
N VAL A 180 -1.73 0.31 -22.22
CA VAL A 180 -2.53 -0.92 -22.36
C VAL A 180 -2.54 -1.39 -23.82
N TRP A 181 -2.71 -0.48 -24.77
CA TRP A 181 -2.63 -0.77 -26.19
C TRP A 181 -1.29 -1.43 -26.58
N ASP A 182 -0.16 -0.83 -26.18
CA ASP A 182 1.17 -1.34 -26.54
C ASP A 182 1.44 -2.70 -25.88
N LEU A 183 1.02 -2.88 -24.62
CA LEU A 183 1.12 -4.17 -23.92
C LEU A 183 0.37 -5.27 -24.68
N LEU A 184 -0.87 -5.02 -25.10
CA LEU A 184 -1.67 -6.00 -25.84
C LEU A 184 -1.09 -6.26 -27.23
N ARG A 185 -0.66 -5.21 -27.93
CA ARG A 185 -0.02 -5.30 -29.24
C ARG A 185 1.28 -6.11 -29.18
N PHE A 186 2.13 -5.86 -28.19
CA PHE A 186 3.35 -6.63 -27.94
C PHE A 186 3.04 -8.09 -27.58
N GLY A 187 2.07 -8.33 -26.71
CA GLY A 187 1.67 -9.69 -26.33
C GLY A 187 1.26 -10.52 -27.55
N ARG A 188 0.38 -9.95 -28.39
CA ARG A 188 -0.11 -10.60 -29.62
C ARG A 188 1.00 -10.81 -30.65
N SER A 189 1.92 -9.85 -30.82
CA SER A 189 3.03 -10.02 -31.78
C SER A 189 4.01 -11.14 -31.39
N ASN A 190 4.06 -11.50 -30.10
CA ASN A 190 4.84 -12.63 -29.59
C ASN A 190 4.03 -13.94 -29.51
N GLY A 191 2.77 -13.95 -29.99
CA GLY A 191 1.92 -15.14 -29.96
C GLY A 191 1.26 -15.44 -28.61
N TYR A 192 1.31 -14.52 -27.64
CA TYR A 192 0.58 -14.67 -26.38
C TYR A 192 -0.91 -14.42 -26.59
N TYR A 193 -1.74 -15.28 -25.98
CA TYR A 193 -3.18 -15.07 -25.96
C TYR A 193 -3.56 -13.91 -25.03
N MET A 194 -3.78 -12.74 -25.62
CA MET A 194 -4.27 -11.55 -24.94
C MET A 194 -5.79 -11.44 -25.20
N GLY A 195 -6.59 -12.04 -24.32
CA GLY A 195 -8.06 -12.14 -24.47
C GLY A 195 -8.76 -10.81 -24.78
N MET A 196 -9.99 -10.88 -25.31
CA MET A 196 -10.68 -9.73 -25.93
C MET A 196 -11.33 -8.71 -24.96
N GLY A 197 -10.68 -8.43 -23.83
CA GLY A 197 -11.21 -7.53 -22.80
C GLY A 197 -12.45 -8.08 -22.05
N ARG A 198 -12.75 -7.48 -20.88
CA ARG A 198 -13.90 -7.78 -20.01
C ARG A 198 -14.35 -6.49 -19.32
N GLY A 199 -15.58 -6.46 -18.81
CA GLY A 199 -16.09 -5.36 -17.99
C GLY A 199 -16.48 -4.10 -18.79
N SER A 200 -16.45 -2.94 -18.13
CA SER A 200 -16.89 -1.64 -18.67
C SER A 200 -16.11 -1.18 -19.91
N ALA A 201 -14.87 -1.64 -20.10
CA ALA A 201 -14.04 -1.33 -21.26
C ALA A 201 -14.68 -1.75 -22.60
N VAL A 202 -15.58 -2.75 -22.58
CA VAL A 202 -16.31 -3.24 -23.76
C VAL A 202 -17.23 -2.15 -24.36
N GLY A 203 -17.64 -1.16 -23.56
CA GLY A 203 -18.50 -0.07 -24.02
C GLY A 203 -17.76 1.15 -24.60
N SER A 204 -16.43 1.11 -24.70
CA SER A 204 -15.62 2.22 -25.22
C SER A 204 -15.20 1.96 -26.67
N LEU A 205 -15.54 2.91 -27.55
CA LEU A 205 -15.11 2.91 -28.93
C LEU A 205 -13.59 3.12 -29.05
N VAL A 206 -12.97 3.92 -28.18
CA VAL A 206 -11.51 4.07 -28.12
C VAL A 206 -10.83 2.74 -27.81
N SER A 207 -11.39 1.96 -26.87
CA SER A 207 -10.87 0.61 -26.56
C SER A 207 -10.99 -0.33 -27.75
N TYR A 208 -12.11 -0.28 -28.47
CA TYR A 208 -12.31 -1.10 -29.67
C TYR A 208 -11.37 -0.70 -30.82
N ALA A 209 -11.21 0.61 -31.06
CA ALA A 209 -10.33 1.16 -32.09
C ALA A 209 -8.87 0.74 -31.90
N LEU A 210 -8.41 0.67 -30.64
CA LEU A 210 -7.07 0.23 -30.27
C LEU A 210 -6.92 -1.30 -30.18
N ASP A 211 -7.91 -2.08 -30.60
CA ASP A 211 -7.95 -3.54 -30.39
C ASP A 211 -7.75 -3.95 -28.91
N ILE A 212 -8.07 -3.08 -27.95
CA ILE A 212 -8.08 -3.44 -26.52
C ILE A 212 -9.25 -4.40 -26.25
N THR A 213 -10.39 -4.12 -26.89
CA THR A 213 -11.59 -4.96 -26.87
C THR A 213 -11.91 -5.47 -28.28
N GLY A 214 -12.63 -6.59 -28.36
CA GLY A 214 -13.03 -7.19 -29.63
C GLY A 214 -14.50 -6.97 -29.99
N ILE A 215 -15.20 -6.04 -29.33
CA ILE A 215 -16.63 -5.81 -29.50
C ILE A 215 -16.82 -4.36 -29.92
N ASP A 216 -17.52 -4.17 -31.04
CA ASP A 216 -17.97 -2.86 -31.48
C ASP A 216 -19.10 -2.35 -30.55
N PRO A 217 -18.89 -1.22 -29.85
CA PRO A 217 -19.90 -0.67 -28.94
C PRO A 217 -20.99 0.15 -29.65
N VAL A 218 -20.79 0.53 -30.92
CA VAL A 218 -21.74 1.33 -31.71
C VAL A 218 -22.72 0.41 -32.45
N GLU A 219 -22.25 -0.74 -32.96
CA GLU A 219 -23.13 -1.71 -33.65
C GLU A 219 -24.15 -2.39 -32.69
N LYS A 220 -23.89 -2.37 -31.37
CA LYS A 220 -24.73 -3.03 -30.35
C LYS A 220 -25.73 -2.11 -29.63
N ILE A 221 -25.94 -0.90 -30.12
CA ILE A 221 -26.99 0.04 -29.67
C ILE A 221 -28.09 0.08 -30.74
#